data_AF-A0A6N3R3I5-F1
#
_entry.id   AF-A0A6N3R3I5-F1
#
_cell.length_a   1.000
_cell.length_b   1.000
_cell.length_c   1.000
_cell.angle_alpha   90.00
_cell.angle_beta   90.00
_cell.angle_gamma   90.00
#
_symmetry.space_group_name_H-M   'P 1'
#
loop_
_entity.id
_entity.type
_entity.pdbx_description
1 polymer ?
#
loop_
_entity_poly.entity_id
_entity_poly.type
_entity_poly.pdbx_seq_one_letter_code
_entity_poly.pdbx_strand_id
1 'polypeptide(L)'
;MEKIKALFPHLRAEGGGFIPLKIGINNDISAFLAEHPETELTMDEWLCAVSCITSRRVYLQRTAVAGVPRYGLDGHPKGQVSDSEAQSAGRRLATLEQKLLRMQAQQENISGQ
;
A
#
# COMPACT_ATOMS: atom_id res chain seq x y z
N MET A 1 0.62 5.53 -11.11
CA MET A 1 0.68 5.99 -9.70
C MET A 1 0.09 7.38 -9.54
N GLU A 2 0.52 8.38 -10.31
CA GLU A 2 -0.01 9.76 -10.18
C GLU A 2 -1.53 9.85 -10.36
N LYS A 3 -2.09 9.14 -11.35
CA LYS A 3 -3.55 9.02 -11.54
C LYS A 3 -4.28 8.58 -10.26
N ILE A 4 -3.79 7.55 -9.57
CA ILE A 4 -4.36 7.07 -8.30
C ILE A 4 -4.29 8.12 -7.20
N LYS A 5 -3.17 8.85 -7.10
CA LYS A 5 -3.02 9.92 -6.10
C LYS A 5 -3.98 11.08 -6.37
N ALA A 6 -4.23 11.39 -7.63
CA ALA A 6 -5.14 12.45 -8.05
C ALA A 6 -6.61 12.07 -7.81
N LEU A 7 -6.99 10.82 -8.12
CA LEU A 7 -8.36 10.33 -7.93
C LEU A 7 -8.70 10.06 -6.46
N PHE A 8 -7.74 9.57 -5.67
CA PHE A 8 -7.96 9.20 -4.27
C PHE A 8 -6.95 9.89 -3.34
N PRO A 9 -6.97 11.23 -3.26
CA PRO A 9 -6.03 11.99 -2.45
C PRO A 9 -6.16 11.65 -0.96
N HIS A 10 -7.35 11.29 -0.50
CA HIS A 10 -7.62 10.91 0.89
C HIS A 10 -6.92 9.62 1.33
N LEU A 11 -6.48 8.78 0.40
CA LEU A 11 -5.71 7.58 0.72
C LEU A 11 -4.23 7.88 0.99
N ARG A 12 -3.80 9.14 0.86
CA ARG A 12 -2.43 9.58 1.12
C ARG A 12 -2.23 9.84 2.60
N ALA A 13 -1.12 9.33 3.13
CA ALA A 13 -0.70 9.65 4.49
C ALA A 13 0.12 10.95 4.51
N GLU A 14 -0.01 11.75 5.58
CA GLU A 14 0.77 13.00 5.79
C GLU A 14 2.28 12.75 5.72
N GLY A 15 2.77 11.64 6.29
CA GLY A 15 4.17 11.21 6.20
C GLY A 15 4.55 10.51 4.89
N GLY A 16 3.76 10.67 3.83
CA GLY A 16 3.98 10.05 2.53
C GLY A 16 3.57 8.57 2.44
N GLY A 17 3.44 8.09 1.21
CA GLY A 17 2.88 6.76 0.92
C GLY A 17 1.35 6.75 1.05
N PHE A 18 0.80 5.57 1.29
CA PHE A 18 -0.64 5.37 1.43
C PHE A 18 -0.98 4.86 2.83
N ILE A 19 -2.20 5.17 3.29
CA ILE A 19 -2.80 4.63 4.51
C ILE A 19 -3.35 3.21 4.27
N PRO A 20 -3.57 2.39 5.31
CA PRO A 20 -4.12 1.06 5.16
C PRO A 20 -5.47 1.08 4.45
N LEU A 21 -5.58 0.29 3.38
CA LEU A 21 -6.78 0.23 2.56
C LEU A 21 -7.83 -0.70 3.17
N LYS A 22 -9.11 -0.38 3.01
CA LYS A 22 -10.25 -1.25 3.35
C LYS A 22 -10.06 -2.64 2.73
N ILE A 23 -10.44 -3.70 3.46
CA ILE A 23 -10.50 -5.04 2.90
C ILE A 23 -11.60 -5.12 1.84
N GLY A 24 -11.26 -5.68 0.68
CA GLY A 24 -12.18 -5.72 -0.47
C GLY A 24 -12.28 -4.40 -1.24
N ILE A 25 -11.35 -3.45 -1.05
CA ILE A 25 -11.34 -2.16 -1.76
C ILE A 25 -11.36 -2.29 -3.29
N ASN A 26 -10.93 -3.44 -3.85
CA ASN A 26 -11.03 -3.71 -5.28
C ASN A 26 -12.48 -3.73 -5.78
N ASN A 27 -13.44 -4.18 -4.96
CA ASN A 27 -14.86 -4.17 -5.32
C ASN A 27 -15.38 -2.73 -5.36
N ASP A 28 -14.93 -1.90 -4.42
CA ASP A 28 -15.30 -0.47 -4.40
C ASP A 28 -14.73 0.25 -5.63
N ILE A 29 -13.52 -0.11 -6.07
CA ILE A 29 -12.94 0.44 -7.30
C ILE A 29 -13.71 -0.02 -8.53
N SER A 30 -14.09 -1.29 -8.63
CA SER A 30 -14.93 -1.77 -9.74
C SER A 30 -16.24 -0.97 -9.84
N ALA A 31 -16.89 -0.69 -8.71
CA ALA A 31 -18.09 0.14 -8.68
C ALA A 31 -17.79 1.60 -9.09
N PHE A 32 -16.74 2.19 -8.52
CA PHE A 32 -16.29 3.55 -8.86
C PHE A 32 -16.01 3.71 -10.36
N LEU A 33 -15.32 2.76 -10.99
CA LEU A 33 -15.00 2.83 -12.42
C LEU A 33 -16.23 2.70 -13.32
N ALA A 34 -17.26 1.95 -12.88
CA ALA A 34 -18.53 1.85 -13.61
C ALA A 34 -19.32 3.16 -13.55
N GLU A 35 -19.23 3.90 -12.45
CA GLU A 35 -19.89 5.19 -12.25
C GLU A 35 -19.09 6.36 -12.86
N HIS A 36 -17.78 6.21 -13.01
CA HIS A 36 -16.85 7.25 -13.47
C HIS A 36 -15.98 6.80 -14.66
N PRO A 37 -16.58 6.51 -15.83
CA PRO A 37 -15.84 6.07 -17.03
C PRO A 37 -14.87 7.14 -17.55
N GLU A 38 -15.09 8.41 -17.24
CA GLU A 38 -14.24 9.55 -17.63
C GLU A 38 -12.86 9.57 -16.95
N THR A 39 -12.67 8.78 -15.90
CA THR A 39 -11.40 8.75 -15.15
C THR A 39 -10.27 8.08 -15.92
N GLU A 40 -10.60 7.35 -16.98
CA GLU A 40 -9.70 6.53 -17.79
C GLU A 40 -8.81 5.58 -16.96
N LEU A 41 -9.18 5.32 -15.70
CA LEU A 41 -8.50 4.37 -14.85
C LEU A 41 -9.03 2.98 -15.17
N THR A 42 -8.14 2.04 -15.44
CA THR A 42 -8.55 0.64 -15.64
C THR A 42 -8.37 -0.18 -14.36
N MET A 43 -9.08 -1.31 -14.26
CA MET A 43 -8.87 -2.25 -13.17
C MET A 43 -7.43 -2.79 -13.13
N ASP A 44 -6.80 -3.00 -14.29
CA ASP A 44 -5.41 -3.47 -14.35
C ASP A 44 -4.42 -2.41 -13.84
N GLU A 45 -4.64 -1.13 -14.19
CA GLU A 45 -3.85 -0.03 -13.65
C GLU A 45 -4.00 0.07 -12.13
N TRP A 46 -5.23 -0.09 -11.61
CA TRP A 46 -5.49 -0.15 -10.18
C TRP A 46 -4.78 -1.33 -9.51
N LEU A 47 -4.92 -2.54 -10.04
CA LEU A 47 -4.32 -3.75 -9.48
C LEU A 47 -2.79 -3.68 -9.47
N CYS A 48 -2.20 -3.13 -10.54
CA CYS A 48 -0.77 -2.84 -10.59
C CYS A 48 -0.37 -1.83 -9.49
N ALA A 49 -1.12 -0.72 -9.37
CA ALA A 49 -0.84 0.29 -8.37
C ALA A 49 -0.98 -0.23 -6.93
N VAL A 50 -2.04 -0.98 -6.62
CA VAL A 50 -2.27 -1.52 -5.26
C VAL A 50 -1.23 -2.56 -4.88
N SER A 51 -0.75 -3.37 -5.84
CA SER A 51 0.40 -4.26 -5.65
C SER A 51 1.67 -3.47 -5.31
N CYS A 52 1.95 -2.38 -6.04
CA CYS A 52 3.06 -1.49 -5.72
C CYS A 52 2.89 -0.81 -4.35
N ILE A 53 1.69 -0.37 -3.98
CA ILE A 53 1.41 0.30 -2.71
C ILE A 53 1.62 -0.65 -1.53
N THR A 54 0.97 -1.82 -1.58
CA THR A 54 0.92 -2.78 -0.48
C THR A 54 2.23 -3.54 -0.25
N SER A 55 3.19 -3.39 -1.16
CA SER A 55 4.55 -3.91 -1.04
C SER A 55 5.56 -2.87 -0.53
N ARG A 56 5.21 -1.58 -0.47
CA ARG A 56 6.13 -0.56 0.06
C ARG A 56 6.37 -0.74 1.54
N ARG A 57 7.62 -0.52 1.96
CA ARG A 57 8.05 -0.52 3.37
C ARG A 57 7.13 0.32 4.26
N VAL A 58 6.84 1.57 3.85
CA VAL A 58 5.99 2.49 4.63
C VAL A 58 4.55 2.00 4.80
N TYR A 59 4.01 1.28 3.82
CA TYR A 59 2.69 0.68 3.94
C TYR A 59 2.73 -0.48 4.93
N LEU A 60 3.72 -1.38 4.77
CA LEU A 60 3.91 -2.52 5.66
C LEU A 60 4.11 -2.10 7.13
N GLN A 61 4.88 -1.04 7.38
CA GLN A 61 5.08 -0.47 8.73
C GLN A 61 3.75 -0.05 9.37
N ARG A 62 2.87 0.63 8.62
CA ARG A 62 1.56 1.05 9.11
C ARG A 62 0.63 -0.14 9.35
N THR A 63 0.68 -1.13 8.48
CA THR A 63 -0.16 -2.33 8.60
C THR A 63 0.39 -3.36 9.57
N ALA A 64 1.61 -3.19 10.12
CA ALA A 64 2.19 -4.13 11.09
C ALA A 64 1.70 -3.88 12.53
N VAL A 65 0.76 -2.95 12.71
CA VAL A 65 0.17 -2.60 14.01
C VAL A 65 -1.32 -2.92 13.96
N ALA A 66 -1.78 -3.78 14.87
CA ALA A 66 -3.19 -4.13 15.00
C ALA A 66 -4.02 -2.92 15.49
N GLY A 67 -5.29 -2.88 15.12
CA GLY A 67 -6.21 -1.79 15.48
C GLY A 67 -6.05 -0.52 14.64
N VAL A 68 -5.04 -0.43 13.76
CA VAL A 68 -4.91 0.72 12.86
C VAL A 68 -6.11 0.78 11.90
N PRO A 69 -6.79 1.94 11.77
CA PRO A 69 -7.94 2.06 10.87
C PRO A 69 -7.57 1.78 9.42
N ARG A 70 -8.50 1.12 8.72
CA ARG A 70 -8.47 0.95 7.26
C ARG A 70 -9.43 1.93 6.62
N TYR A 71 -9.10 2.44 5.45
CA TYR A 71 -9.85 3.53 4.83
C TYR A 71 -10.47 3.12 3.50
N GLY A 72 -11.71 3.55 3.28
CA GLY A 72 -12.39 3.47 1.99
C GLY A 72 -11.91 4.53 1.01
N LEU A 73 -12.40 4.48 -0.23
CA LEU A 73 -12.08 5.45 -1.28
C LEU A 73 -12.49 6.89 -0.93
N ASP A 74 -13.51 7.01 -0.07
CA ASP A 74 -14.04 8.27 0.48
C ASP A 74 -13.17 8.86 1.61
N GLY A 75 -12.10 8.18 2.03
CA GLY A 75 -11.25 8.61 3.13
C GLY A 75 -11.83 8.37 4.52
N HIS A 76 -12.93 7.63 4.65
CA HIS A 76 -13.51 7.29 5.95
C HIS A 76 -13.00 5.93 6.46
N PRO A 77 -12.87 5.74 7.78
CA PRO A 77 -12.56 4.45 8.36
C PRO A 77 -13.62 3.39 8.03
N LYS A 78 -13.18 2.22 7.57
CA LYS A 78 -13.97 1.04 7.19
C LYS A 78 -13.29 -0.22 7.75
N GLY A 79 -13.34 -0.35 9.08
CA GLY A 79 -12.69 -1.43 9.83
C GLY A 79 -11.26 -1.08 10.23
N GLN A 80 -10.52 -2.09 10.71
CA GLN A 80 -9.18 -1.94 11.24
C GLN A 80 -8.31 -3.14 10.89
N VAL A 81 -7.00 -2.97 11.01
CA VAL A 81 -6.02 -4.05 10.87
C VAL A 81 -6.21 -5.06 11.99
N SER A 82 -6.38 -6.34 11.67
CA SER A 82 -6.45 -7.42 12.66
C SER A 82 -5.06 -7.85 13.14
N ASP A 83 -4.99 -8.61 14.24
CA ASP A 83 -3.72 -9.17 14.73
C ASP A 83 -3.01 -10.07 13.71
N SER A 84 -3.77 -10.88 12.98
CA SER A 84 -3.21 -11.79 11.96
C SER A 84 -2.65 -11.02 10.76
N GLU A 85 -3.31 -9.94 10.35
CA GLU A 85 -2.85 -9.03 9.31
C GLU A 85 -1.59 -8.28 9.75
N ALA A 86 -1.58 -7.77 10.99
CA ALA A 86 -0.43 -7.10 11.57
C ALA A 86 0.80 -8.02 11.62
N GLN A 87 0.62 -9.25 12.09
CA GLN A 87 1.68 -10.24 12.12
C GLN A 87 2.20 -10.58 10.71
N SER A 88 1.29 -10.72 9.74
CA SER A 88 1.64 -10.99 8.35
C SER A 88 2.44 -9.85 7.71
N ALA A 89 2.00 -8.60 7.92
CA ALA A 89 2.72 -7.42 7.46
C ALA A 89 4.10 -7.30 8.11
N GLY A 90 4.20 -7.59 9.41
CA GLY A 90 5.47 -7.63 10.14
C GLY A 90 6.48 -8.62 9.54
N ARG A 91 6.05 -9.85 9.21
CA ARG A 91 6.92 -10.84 8.55
C ARG A 91 7.41 -10.35 7.18
N ARG A 92 6.53 -9.74 6.39
CA ARG A 92 6.88 -9.19 5.06
C ARG A 92 7.84 -8.01 5.19
N LEU A 93 7.63 -7.14 6.17
CA LEU A 93 8.51 -6.02 6.47
C LEU A 93 9.93 -6.50 6.84
N ALA A 94 10.03 -7.46 7.77
CA ALA A 94 11.31 -8.03 8.18
C ALA A 94 12.07 -8.65 7.00
N THR A 95 11.36 -9.38 6.12
CA THR A 95 11.95 -9.95 4.90
C THR A 95 12.48 -8.87 3.95
N LEU A 96 11.72 -7.78 3.78
CA LEU A 96 12.13 -6.66 2.94
C LEU A 96 13.38 -5.96 3.49
N GLU A 97 13.42 -5.72 4.80
CA GLU A 97 14.54 -5.06 5.46
C GLU A 97 15.80 -5.92 5.42
N GLN A 98 15.69 -7.23 5.61
CA GLN A 98 16.81 -8.16 5.43
C GLN A 98 17.37 -8.16 4.00
N LYS A 99 16.50 -8.11 2.98
CA LYS A 99 16.94 -8.01 1.58
C LYS A 99 17.69 -6.71 1.32
N LEU A 100 17.19 -5.59 1.84
CA LEU A 100 17.82 -4.29 1.69
C LEU A 100 19.22 -4.26 2.32
N LEU A 101 19.36 -4.79 3.53
CA LEU A 101 20.66 -4.90 4.22
C LEU A 101 21.67 -5.73 3.41
N ARG A 102 21.23 -6.87 2.85
CA ARG A 102 22.09 -7.71 2.00
C ARG A 102 22.55 -6.98 0.74
N MET A 103 21.65 -6.23 0.09
CA MET A 103 21.99 -5.46 -1.10
C MET A 103 22.98 -4.33 -0.78
N GLN A 104 22.82 -3.65 0.35
CA GLN A 104 23.76 -2.61 0.80
C GLN A 104 25.15 -3.20 1.06
N ALA A 105 25.22 -4.30 1.81
CA ALA A 105 26.50 -4.98 2.07
C ALA A 105 27.19 -5.48 0.79
N GLN A 106 26.43 -5.92 -0.21
CA GLN A 106 26.97 -6.29 -1.52
C GLN A 106 27.49 -5.08 -2.31
N GLN A 107 26.76 -3.96 -2.30
CA GLN A 107 27.21 -2.73 -2.96
C GLN A 107 28.49 -2.19 -2.34
N GLU A 108 28.56 -2.14 -1.00
CA GLU A 108 29.75 -1.69 -0.26
C GLU A 108 30.98 -2.54 -0.59
N ASN A 109 30.81 -3.87 -0.66
CA ASN A 109 31.88 -4.80 -1.07
C ASN A 109 32.34 -4.62 -2.52
N ILE A 110 31.46 -4.20 -3.44
CA ILE A 110 31.82 -3.95 -4.85
C ILE A 110 32.51 -2.59 -5.02
N SER A 111 32.09 -1.57 -4.27
CA SER A 111 32.68 -0.22 -4.33
C SER A 111 34.00 -0.06 -3.58
N GLY A 112 34.33 -1.02 -2.70
CA GLY A 112 35.58 -1.06 -1.93
C GLY A 112 36.72 -1.84 -2.59
N GLN A 113 36.52 -2.35 -3.81
CA GLN A 113 37.53 -2.98 -4.67
C GLN A 113 37.93 -2.03 -5.80
#